data_AF-A0A973FL90-F1
#
_entry.id   AF-A0A973FL90-F1
#
_cell.length_a   1.000
_cell.length_b   1.000
_cell.length_c   1.000
_cell.angle_alpha   90.00
_cell.angle_beta   90.00
_cell.angle_gamma   90.00
#
_symmetry.space_group_name_H-M   'P 1'
#
loop_
_entity.id
_entity.type
_entity.pdbx_description
1 polymer ?
#
loop_
_entity_poly.entity_id
_entity_poly.type
_entity_poly.pdbx_seq_one_letter_code
_entity_poly.pdbx_strand_id
1 'polypeptide(L)'
;MSLITPYGGALVNLVEPLVEQRHLLARARQMPSVQLSVRALCDLELLATGAFSPLDRFMGQADYLRVLSDLRLVNGAIFPVPVLLRVPAEPPIALGDELALRDQHNNVVAFMRVDEAFGWDAATEAQAVLGTTDGRHPLVAEMSTWGPRCLSGPLTVLQLPRSPDFTALRLSPAEVRARLEALGFSRVVAFQTRNPLHRVHEELTRRAAEAVGGALLIHPAVGMTRPGDVDHYSRVRIYQALVERYYDPGRTLLALLPLAMRM
;
A
#
# COMPACT_ATOMS: atom_id res chain seq x y z
N MET A 1 -5.38 27.01 3.55
CA MET A 1 -4.07 26.71 2.95
C MET A 1 -4.17 25.31 2.35
N SER A 2 -3.68 25.08 1.12
CA SER A 2 -3.88 23.78 0.45
C SER A 2 -2.59 22.97 0.42
N LEU A 3 -2.66 21.71 0.84
CA LEU A 3 -1.57 20.74 0.66
C LEU A 3 -1.39 20.39 -0.83
N ILE A 4 -0.27 19.77 -1.17
CA ILE A 4 -0.03 19.27 -2.53
C ILE A 4 -1.19 18.40 -3.01
N THR A 5 -1.64 18.62 -4.25
CA THR A 5 -2.70 17.83 -4.89
C THR A 5 -2.33 16.34 -4.92
N PRO A 6 -3.28 15.41 -4.74
CA PRO A 6 -3.04 13.99 -4.95
C PRO A 6 -2.41 13.69 -6.31
N TYR A 7 -1.61 12.63 -6.40
CA TYR A 7 -1.00 12.24 -7.65
C TYR A 7 -2.08 11.77 -8.64
N GLY A 8 -2.09 12.37 -9.84
CA GLY A 8 -3.19 12.20 -10.80
C GLY A 8 -4.40 13.11 -10.57
N GLY A 9 -4.33 14.05 -9.63
CA GLY A 9 -5.32 15.12 -9.44
C GLY A 9 -6.33 14.89 -8.32
N ALA A 10 -6.67 13.63 -8.01
CA ALA A 10 -7.59 13.26 -6.94
C ALA A 10 -7.16 11.97 -6.24
N LEU A 11 -7.61 11.77 -5.00
CA LEU A 11 -7.47 10.48 -4.34
C LEU A 11 -8.51 9.53 -4.92
N VAL A 12 -8.05 8.37 -5.39
CA VAL A 12 -8.93 7.24 -5.71
C VAL A 12 -9.44 6.64 -4.40
N ASN A 13 -10.74 6.41 -4.28
CA ASN A 13 -11.33 5.74 -3.13
C ASN A 13 -12.17 4.57 -3.61
N LEU A 14 -11.78 3.35 -3.27
CA LEU A 14 -12.45 2.11 -3.66
C LEU A 14 -13.24 1.48 -2.50
N VAL A 15 -13.30 2.15 -1.36
CA VAL A 15 -14.02 1.67 -0.17
C VAL A 15 -15.51 1.97 -0.32
N GLU A 16 -16.31 0.92 -0.29
CA GLU A 16 -17.76 0.99 -0.38
C GLU A 16 -18.38 1.40 0.97
N PRO A 17 -19.38 2.29 1.00
CA PRO A 17 -20.08 2.65 2.24
C PRO A 17 -20.75 1.46 2.93
N LEU A 18 -20.74 1.44 4.27
CA LEU A 18 -21.25 0.33 5.11
C LEU A 18 -22.69 -0.11 4.80
N VAL A 19 -23.54 0.81 4.34
CA VAL A 19 -24.95 0.55 4.04
C VAL A 19 -25.11 -0.45 2.88
N GLU A 20 -24.24 -0.40 1.89
CA GLU A 20 -24.31 -1.23 0.67
C GLU A 20 -23.67 -2.62 0.86
N GLN A 21 -22.90 -2.82 1.93
CA GLN A 21 -22.09 -4.03 2.12
C GLN A 21 -22.91 -5.28 2.49
N ARG A 22 -24.08 -5.13 3.12
CA ARG A 22 -24.87 -6.27 3.62
C ARG A 22 -25.37 -7.17 2.50
N HIS A 23 -25.78 -6.59 1.37
CA HIS A 23 -26.24 -7.34 0.20
C HIS A 23 -25.08 -8.05 -0.50
N LEU A 24 -23.89 -7.43 -0.53
CA LEU A 24 -22.70 -8.00 -1.15
C LEU A 24 -22.17 -9.23 -0.37
N LEU A 25 -22.15 -9.16 0.96
CA LEU A 25 -21.69 -10.28 1.80
C LEU A 25 -22.53 -11.56 1.65
N ALA A 26 -23.83 -11.44 1.34
CA ALA A 26 -24.68 -12.59 1.07
C ALA A 26 -24.27 -13.32 -0.22
N ARG A 27 -23.88 -12.57 -1.27
CA ARG A 27 -23.42 -13.11 -2.56
C ARG A 27 -22.08 -13.84 -2.44
N ALA A 28 -21.20 -13.37 -1.56
CA ALA A 28 -19.84 -13.90 -1.39
C ALA A 28 -19.75 -15.41 -1.07
N ARG A 29 -20.82 -16.02 -0.56
CA ARG A 29 -20.85 -17.46 -0.24
C ARG A 29 -20.90 -18.36 -1.47
N GLN A 30 -21.38 -17.84 -2.60
CA GLN A 30 -21.59 -18.59 -3.84
C GLN A 30 -20.53 -18.28 -4.90
N MET A 31 -19.61 -17.37 -4.60
CA MET A 31 -18.62 -16.87 -5.56
C MET A 31 -17.30 -17.63 -5.43
N PRO A 32 -16.57 -17.84 -6.54
CA PRO A 32 -15.16 -18.19 -6.46
C PRO A 32 -14.42 -17.17 -5.59
N SER A 33 -13.46 -17.64 -4.80
CA SER A 33 -12.73 -16.77 -3.88
C SER A 33 -11.23 -17.01 -3.91
N VAL A 34 -10.48 -15.92 -3.75
CA VAL A 34 -9.03 -15.92 -3.66
C VAL A 34 -8.65 -15.45 -2.27
N GLN A 35 -7.87 -16.27 -1.55
CA GLN A 35 -7.23 -15.83 -0.31
C GLN A 35 -5.99 -15.00 -0.68
N LEU A 36 -5.95 -13.76 -0.21
CA LEU A 36 -4.86 -12.83 -0.48
C LEU A 36 -3.67 -13.11 0.43
N SER A 37 -2.47 -13.01 -0.13
CA SER A 37 -1.25 -12.96 0.66
C SER A 37 -1.18 -11.67 1.49
N VAL A 38 -0.33 -11.64 2.51
CA VAL A 38 -0.09 -10.43 3.33
C VAL A 38 0.33 -9.25 2.44
N ARG A 39 1.18 -9.50 1.43
CA ARG A 39 1.59 -8.47 0.46
C ARG A 39 0.42 -7.93 -0.35
N ALA A 40 -0.42 -8.83 -0.88
CA ALA A 40 -1.58 -8.44 -1.66
C ALA A 40 -2.63 -7.70 -0.80
N LEU A 41 -2.73 -8.01 0.50
CA LEU A 41 -3.57 -7.25 1.44
C LEU A 41 -3.03 -5.83 1.67
N CYS A 42 -1.72 -5.66 1.89
CA CYS A 42 -1.10 -4.34 1.97
C CYS A 42 -1.34 -3.52 0.70
N ASP A 43 -1.16 -4.14 -0.47
CA ASP A 43 -1.39 -3.46 -1.75
C ASP A 43 -2.87 -3.11 -1.96
N LEU A 44 -3.80 -4.01 -1.59
CA LEU A 44 -5.23 -3.74 -1.61
C LEU A 44 -5.59 -2.54 -0.72
N GLU A 45 -5.04 -2.45 0.48
CA GLU A 45 -5.29 -1.34 1.41
C GLU A 45 -4.83 0.01 0.83
N LEU A 46 -3.64 0.02 0.23
CA LEU A 46 -3.07 1.22 -0.39
C LEU A 46 -3.80 1.62 -1.69
N LEU A 47 -4.27 0.65 -2.48
CA LEU A 47 -5.17 0.90 -3.61
C LEU A 47 -6.50 1.49 -3.12
N ALA A 48 -7.12 0.84 -2.13
CA ALA A 48 -8.46 1.18 -1.66
C ALA A 48 -8.56 2.60 -1.08
N THR A 49 -7.51 3.02 -0.37
CA THR A 49 -7.45 4.32 0.31
C THR A 49 -6.86 5.44 -0.57
N GLY A 50 -6.46 5.13 -1.80
CA GLY A 50 -5.90 6.10 -2.74
C GLY A 50 -4.43 6.43 -2.52
N ALA A 51 -3.71 5.67 -1.68
CA ALA A 51 -2.27 5.84 -1.51
C ALA A 51 -1.49 5.52 -2.79
N PHE A 52 -2.06 4.67 -3.65
CA PHE A 52 -1.55 4.36 -5.00
C PHE A 52 -2.25 5.13 -6.14
N SER A 53 -2.95 6.22 -5.85
CA SER A 53 -3.50 7.07 -6.91
C SER A 53 -2.43 7.43 -7.94
N PRO A 54 -2.71 7.35 -9.25
CA PRO A 54 -4.04 7.25 -9.86
C PRO A 54 -4.55 5.81 -10.10
N LEU A 55 -3.90 4.76 -9.58
CA LEU A 55 -4.40 3.40 -9.77
C LEU A 55 -5.77 3.20 -9.09
N ASP A 56 -6.70 2.61 -9.83
CA ASP A 56 -8.05 2.25 -9.39
C ASP A 56 -8.28 0.73 -9.30
N ARG A 57 -7.24 -0.05 -9.59
CA ARG A 57 -7.25 -1.51 -9.64
C ARG A 57 -5.82 -2.05 -9.48
N PHE A 58 -5.71 -3.35 -9.26
CA PHE A 58 -4.46 -4.05 -9.57
C PHE A 58 -4.17 -3.93 -11.06
N MET A 59 -2.94 -3.60 -11.45
CA MET A 59 -2.59 -3.24 -12.82
C MET A 59 -3.02 -4.29 -13.84
N GLY A 60 -3.61 -3.83 -14.95
CA GLY A 60 -3.80 -4.63 -16.15
C GLY A 60 -2.47 -4.86 -16.88
N GLN A 61 -2.49 -5.68 -17.94
CA GLN A 61 -1.27 -6.09 -18.62
C GLN A 61 -0.52 -4.90 -19.25
N ALA A 62 -1.25 -3.94 -19.82
CA ALA A 62 -0.67 -2.79 -20.48
C ALA A 62 0.05 -1.85 -19.50
N ASP A 63 -0.55 -1.56 -18.34
CA ASP A 63 0.09 -0.80 -17.26
C ASP A 63 1.31 -1.54 -16.73
N TYR A 64 1.20 -2.84 -16.50
CA TYR A 64 2.30 -3.67 -16.03
C TYR A 64 3.52 -3.60 -16.95
N LEU A 65 3.33 -3.89 -18.25
CA LEU A 65 4.44 -3.90 -19.21
C LEU A 65 5.11 -2.52 -19.34
N ARG A 66 4.31 -1.45 -19.31
CA ARG A 66 4.84 -0.08 -19.38
C ARG A 66 5.54 0.36 -18.10
N VAL A 67 5.10 -0.14 -16.94
CA VAL A 67 5.81 0.07 -15.67
C VAL A 67 7.19 -0.59 -15.74
N LEU A 68 7.30 -1.81 -16.29
CA LEU A 68 8.58 -2.49 -16.42
C LEU A 68 9.54 -1.79 -17.40
N SER A 69 9.03 -1.23 -18.50
CA SER A 69 9.90 -0.61 -19.52
C SER A 69 10.20 0.86 -19.24
N ASP A 70 9.21 1.63 -18.78
CA ASP A 70 9.23 3.10 -18.77
C ASP A 70 9.03 3.70 -17.37
N LEU A 71 8.78 2.87 -16.36
CA LEU A 71 8.40 3.30 -15.01
C LEU A 71 7.12 4.16 -15.02
N ARG A 72 6.19 3.89 -15.95
CA ARG A 72 4.96 4.67 -16.15
C ARG A 72 3.74 3.81 -16.40
N LEU A 73 2.59 4.31 -15.97
CA LEU A 73 1.27 3.81 -16.37
C LEU A 73 0.96 4.20 -17.82
N VAL A 74 -0.03 3.55 -18.44
CA VAL A 74 -0.51 3.83 -19.80
C VAL A 74 -1.01 5.27 -19.95
N ASN A 75 -1.54 5.88 -18.89
CA ASN A 75 -1.92 7.30 -18.89
C ASN A 75 -0.74 8.28 -18.80
N GLY A 76 0.50 7.78 -18.71
CA GLY A 76 1.73 8.57 -18.65
C GLY A 76 2.21 8.94 -17.25
N ALA A 77 1.44 8.66 -16.20
CA ALA A 77 1.85 8.89 -14.81
C ALA A 77 3.06 8.00 -14.46
N ILE A 78 4.04 8.55 -13.75
CA ILE A 78 5.19 7.82 -13.20
C ILE A 78 4.71 6.86 -12.12
N PHE A 79 5.01 5.58 -12.29
CA PHE A 79 4.71 4.53 -11.33
C PHE A 79 5.78 3.43 -11.49
N PRO A 80 6.81 3.39 -10.62
CA PRO A 80 7.99 2.58 -10.88
C PRO A 80 7.92 1.14 -10.37
N VAL A 81 6.82 0.74 -9.70
CA VAL A 81 6.69 -0.58 -9.06
C VAL A 81 5.37 -1.23 -9.46
N PRO A 82 5.36 -2.46 -9.98
CA PRO A 82 4.13 -3.18 -10.29
C PRO A 82 3.25 -3.43 -9.04
N VAL A 83 1.94 -3.22 -9.19
CA VAL A 83 0.91 -3.56 -8.19
C VAL A 83 -0.05 -4.56 -8.82
N LEU A 84 0.24 -5.85 -8.62
CA LEU A 84 -0.43 -6.96 -9.30
C LEU A 84 -1.11 -7.91 -8.30
N LEU A 85 -2.31 -8.39 -8.65
CA LEU A 85 -2.96 -9.48 -7.94
C LEU A 85 -2.55 -10.81 -8.59
N ARG A 86 -1.56 -11.47 -8.00
CA ARG A 86 -1.10 -12.79 -8.46
C ARG A 86 -1.87 -13.89 -7.77
N VAL A 87 -2.38 -14.84 -8.55
CA VAL A 87 -3.24 -15.93 -8.08
C VAL A 87 -2.72 -17.29 -8.53
N PRO A 88 -2.97 -18.36 -7.75
CA PRO A 88 -2.65 -19.72 -8.18
C PRO A 88 -3.35 -20.10 -9.49
N ALA A 89 -2.84 -21.15 -10.14
CA ALA A 89 -3.44 -21.68 -11.36
C ALA A 89 -4.85 -22.25 -11.11
N GLU A 90 -5.08 -22.78 -9.91
CA GLU A 90 -6.36 -23.37 -9.49
C GLU A 90 -6.96 -22.62 -8.29
N PRO A 91 -8.30 -22.51 -8.21
CA PRO A 91 -9.27 -22.92 -9.23
C PRO A 91 -9.20 -22.06 -10.51
N PRO A 92 -9.69 -22.56 -11.66
CA PRO A 92 -9.79 -21.75 -12.87
C PRO A 92 -10.73 -20.57 -12.60
N ILE A 93 -10.27 -19.38 -13.00
CA ILE A 93 -11.00 -18.13 -12.94
C ILE A 93 -11.10 -17.64 -14.37
N ALA A 94 -12.33 -17.41 -14.83
CA ALA A 94 -12.62 -16.93 -16.17
C ALA A 94 -12.75 -15.41 -16.22
N LEU A 95 -12.58 -14.84 -17.42
CA LEU A 95 -12.93 -13.44 -17.64
C LEU A 95 -14.43 -13.24 -17.44
N GLY A 96 -14.80 -12.14 -16.79
CA GLY A 96 -16.16 -11.82 -16.40
C GLY A 96 -16.60 -12.40 -15.06
N ASP A 97 -15.82 -13.32 -14.46
CA ASP A 97 -16.13 -13.83 -13.12
C ASP A 97 -16.08 -12.70 -12.08
N GLU A 98 -17.01 -12.75 -11.13
CA GLU A 98 -16.92 -11.96 -9.91
C GLU A 98 -16.28 -12.81 -8.80
N LEU A 99 -15.19 -12.30 -8.23
CA LEU A 99 -14.39 -12.96 -7.20
C LEU A 99 -14.62 -12.32 -5.84
N ALA A 100 -14.72 -13.14 -4.80
CA ALA A 100 -14.53 -12.67 -3.43
C ALA A 100 -13.04 -12.71 -3.06
N LEU A 101 -12.46 -11.58 -2.69
CA LEU A 101 -11.11 -11.50 -2.15
C LEU A 101 -11.17 -11.61 -0.63
N ARG A 102 -10.36 -12.52 -0.08
CA ARG A 102 -10.37 -12.85 1.35
C ARG A 102 -9.04 -12.59 2.03
N ASP A 103 -9.07 -12.24 3.31
CA ASP A 103 -7.88 -12.23 4.14
C ASP A 103 -7.46 -13.66 4.58
N GLN A 104 -6.34 -13.77 5.30
CA GLN A 104 -5.83 -15.02 5.85
C GLN A 104 -6.78 -15.70 6.87
N HIS A 105 -7.77 -14.99 7.39
CA HIS A 105 -8.81 -15.51 8.29
C HIS A 105 -10.12 -15.82 7.57
N ASN A 106 -10.12 -15.80 6.23
CA ASN A 106 -11.27 -16.02 5.34
C ASN A 106 -12.36 -14.94 5.41
N ASN A 107 -12.10 -13.79 6.02
CA ASN A 107 -13.01 -12.65 5.95
C ASN A 107 -13.01 -12.09 4.52
N VAL A 108 -14.20 -11.80 3.98
CA VAL A 108 -14.30 -11.09 2.70
C VAL A 108 -13.87 -9.65 2.92
N VAL A 109 -12.86 -9.19 2.16
CA VAL A 109 -12.33 -7.82 2.25
C VAL A 109 -12.73 -7.00 1.04
N ALA A 110 -12.84 -7.62 -0.14
CA ALA A 110 -13.22 -6.95 -1.37
C ALA A 110 -13.86 -7.93 -2.37
N PHE A 111 -14.46 -7.37 -3.41
CA PHE A 111 -14.83 -8.09 -4.63
C PHE A 111 -14.04 -7.56 -5.82
N MET A 112 -13.82 -8.42 -6.81
CA MET A 112 -13.23 -8.04 -8.10
C MET A 112 -14.05 -8.67 -9.21
N ARG A 113 -14.44 -7.89 -10.23
CA ARG A 113 -14.84 -8.46 -11.53
C ARG A 113 -13.58 -8.63 -12.37
N VAL A 114 -13.33 -9.80 -12.92
CA VAL A 114 -12.12 -10.08 -13.69
C VAL A 114 -12.29 -9.58 -15.12
N ASP A 115 -11.64 -8.46 -15.44
CA ASP A 115 -11.62 -7.91 -16.80
C ASP A 115 -10.41 -8.44 -17.59
N GLU A 116 -9.30 -8.74 -16.90
CA GLU A 116 -8.07 -9.27 -17.51
C GLU A 116 -7.46 -10.41 -16.69
N ALA A 117 -6.87 -11.38 -17.38
CA ALA A 117 -6.05 -12.44 -16.80
C ALA A 117 -4.83 -12.69 -17.70
N PHE A 118 -3.62 -12.51 -17.17
CA PHE A 118 -2.38 -12.60 -17.95
C PHE A 118 -1.24 -13.28 -17.18
N GLY A 119 -0.30 -13.86 -17.91
CA GLY A 119 0.93 -14.42 -17.35
C GLY A 119 1.99 -13.35 -17.11
N TRP A 120 2.93 -13.63 -16.22
CA TRP A 120 4.06 -12.76 -15.92
C TRP A 120 5.33 -13.59 -15.76
N ASP A 121 6.49 -12.96 -15.92
CA ASP A 121 7.79 -13.61 -15.78
C ASP A 121 8.58 -13.02 -14.61
N ALA A 122 8.94 -13.87 -13.66
CA ALA A 122 9.60 -13.45 -12.42
C ALA A 122 10.99 -12.87 -12.67
N ALA A 123 11.76 -13.44 -13.60
CA ALA A 123 13.11 -12.98 -13.90
C ALA A 123 13.09 -11.60 -14.58
N THR A 124 12.18 -11.40 -15.54
CA THR A 124 11.98 -10.13 -16.23
C THR A 124 11.58 -9.03 -15.26
N GLU A 125 10.60 -9.29 -14.38
CA GLU A 125 10.17 -8.31 -13.39
C GLU A 125 11.26 -8.01 -12.36
N ALA A 126 11.93 -9.05 -11.84
CA ALA A 126 13.03 -8.87 -10.89
C ALA A 126 14.16 -8.02 -11.47
N GLN A 127 14.55 -8.27 -12.73
CA GLN A 127 15.59 -7.50 -13.37
C GLN A 127 15.16 -6.04 -13.62
N ALA A 128 13.92 -5.80 -14.03
CA ALA A 128 13.41 -4.46 -14.31
C ALA A 128 13.20 -3.63 -13.03
N VAL A 129 12.68 -4.24 -11.96
CA VAL A 129 12.27 -3.54 -10.73
C VAL A 129 13.40 -3.48 -9.69
N LEU A 130 14.18 -4.56 -9.57
CA LEU A 130 15.21 -4.71 -8.52
C LEU A 130 16.63 -4.60 -9.07
N GLY A 131 16.80 -4.63 -10.38
CA GLY A 131 18.11 -4.65 -11.03
C GLY A 131 18.89 -5.95 -10.85
N THR A 132 18.27 -7.01 -10.32
CA THR A 132 18.91 -8.30 -10.03
C THR A 132 17.91 -9.45 -10.07
N THR A 133 18.38 -10.63 -10.46
CA THR A 133 17.66 -11.91 -10.36
C THR A 133 18.29 -12.84 -9.30
N ASP A 134 19.14 -12.31 -8.42
CA ASP A 134 19.79 -13.09 -7.36
C ASP A 134 18.76 -13.55 -6.33
N GLY A 135 18.61 -14.87 -6.17
CA GLY A 135 17.71 -15.49 -5.18
C GLY A 135 18.03 -15.17 -3.72
N ARG A 136 19.18 -14.56 -3.41
CA ARG A 136 19.49 -14.00 -2.08
C ARG A 136 18.76 -12.68 -1.81
N HIS A 137 18.30 -12.00 -2.86
CA HIS A 137 17.46 -10.83 -2.70
C HIS A 137 16.09 -11.25 -2.13
N PRO A 138 15.61 -10.66 -1.01
CA PRO A 138 14.40 -11.14 -0.33
C PRO A 138 13.17 -11.22 -1.24
N LEU A 139 12.94 -10.20 -2.08
CA LEU A 139 11.80 -10.21 -3.00
C LEU A 139 11.95 -11.23 -4.13
N VAL A 140 13.16 -11.45 -4.64
CA VAL A 140 13.40 -12.45 -5.70
C VAL A 140 13.14 -13.86 -5.15
N ALA A 141 13.57 -14.13 -3.92
CA ALA A 141 13.24 -15.38 -3.23
C ALA A 141 11.72 -15.57 -3.10
N GLU A 142 11.01 -14.52 -2.67
CA GLU A 142 9.55 -14.57 -2.49
C GLU A 142 8.80 -14.77 -3.82
N MET A 143 9.26 -14.14 -4.91
CA MET A 143 8.66 -14.23 -6.24
C MET A 143 8.49 -15.67 -6.73
N SER A 144 9.40 -16.57 -6.36
CA SER A 144 9.32 -18.00 -6.71
C SER A 144 8.08 -18.72 -6.15
N THR A 145 7.44 -18.14 -5.14
CA THR A 145 6.25 -18.68 -4.48
C THR A 145 4.94 -18.11 -5.02
N TRP A 146 5.01 -17.08 -5.88
CA TRP A 146 3.84 -16.38 -6.36
C TRP A 146 3.12 -17.15 -7.48
N GLY A 147 1.81 -16.95 -7.56
CA GLY A 147 0.99 -17.59 -8.58
C GLY A 147 1.34 -17.14 -10.00
N PRO A 148 1.14 -18.00 -11.02
CA PRO A 148 1.61 -17.73 -12.38
C PRO A 148 0.73 -16.75 -13.16
N ARG A 149 -0.46 -16.41 -12.65
CA ARG A 149 -1.42 -15.54 -13.33
C ARG A 149 -1.66 -14.28 -12.51
N CYS A 150 -1.72 -13.15 -13.20
CA CYS A 150 -2.20 -11.87 -12.68
C CYS A 150 -3.66 -11.66 -13.09
N LEU A 151 -4.47 -11.18 -12.16
CA LEU A 151 -5.84 -10.76 -12.43
C LEU A 151 -5.97 -9.25 -12.26
N SER A 152 -6.78 -8.62 -13.11
CA SER A 152 -7.12 -7.21 -13.02
C SER A 152 -8.59 -6.98 -13.33
N GLY A 153 -9.12 -5.91 -12.75
CA GLY A 153 -10.47 -5.43 -12.98
C GLY A 153 -10.95 -4.55 -11.83
N PRO A 154 -12.17 -4.01 -11.92
CA PRO A 154 -12.71 -3.09 -10.92
C PRO A 154 -12.84 -3.78 -9.56
N LEU A 155 -12.46 -3.04 -8.52
CA LEU A 155 -12.51 -3.47 -7.12
C LEU A 155 -13.66 -2.79 -6.39
N THR A 156 -14.34 -3.56 -5.53
CA THR A 156 -15.26 -3.03 -4.52
C THR A 156 -14.75 -3.46 -3.16
N VAL A 157 -14.15 -2.55 -2.40
CA VAL A 157 -13.55 -2.87 -1.09
C VAL A 157 -14.58 -2.66 0.01
N LEU A 158 -14.92 -3.73 0.72
CA LEU A 158 -15.90 -3.69 1.80
C LEU A 158 -15.26 -3.20 3.09
N GLN A 159 -14.08 -3.71 3.40
CA GLN A 159 -13.37 -3.36 4.61
C GLN A 159 -11.88 -3.39 4.36
N LEU A 160 -11.20 -2.40 4.91
CA LEU A 160 -9.75 -2.41 4.94
C LEU A 160 -9.25 -3.58 5.81
N PRO A 161 -8.08 -4.16 5.50
CA PRO A 161 -7.46 -5.17 6.34
C PRO A 161 -7.41 -4.73 7.80
N ARG A 162 -7.93 -5.56 8.70
CA ARG A 162 -8.00 -5.21 10.12
C ARG A 162 -6.66 -5.52 10.79
N SER A 163 -6.01 -4.48 11.29
CA SER A 163 -4.87 -4.60 12.22
C SER A 163 -5.29 -4.04 13.58
N PRO A 164 -5.42 -4.87 14.62
CA PRO A 164 -5.88 -4.41 15.94
C PRO A 164 -4.83 -3.56 16.68
N ASP A 165 -3.59 -3.55 16.20
CA ASP A 165 -2.48 -2.79 16.76
C ASP A 165 -2.45 -1.34 16.27
N PHE A 166 -2.18 -0.42 17.19
CA PHE A 166 -1.90 1.00 16.91
C PHE A 166 -2.93 1.69 16.00
N THR A 167 -4.20 1.34 16.11
CA THR A 167 -5.28 1.82 15.24
C THR A 167 -5.34 3.35 15.14
N ALA A 168 -5.08 4.07 16.23
CA ALA A 168 -5.04 5.53 16.25
C ALA A 168 -3.93 6.15 15.38
N LEU A 169 -2.89 5.38 15.03
CA LEU A 169 -1.79 5.82 14.18
C LEU A 169 -1.94 5.33 12.73
N ARG A 170 -2.87 4.41 12.45
CA ARG A 170 -3.14 3.90 11.09
C ARG A 170 -4.13 4.82 10.41
N LEU A 171 -3.61 5.75 9.61
CA LEU A 171 -4.40 6.80 8.98
C LEU A 171 -4.39 6.62 7.46
N SER A 172 -5.57 6.72 6.84
CA SER A 172 -5.71 6.83 5.39
C SER A 172 -5.10 8.14 4.86
N PRO A 173 -4.78 8.24 3.56
CA PRO A 173 -4.31 9.49 2.95
C PRO A 173 -5.25 10.67 3.21
N ALA A 174 -6.57 10.45 3.24
CA ALA A 174 -7.54 11.50 3.55
C ALA A 174 -7.43 11.98 5.01
N GLU A 175 -7.29 11.06 5.96
CA GLU A 175 -7.11 11.40 7.38
C GLU A 175 -5.77 12.06 7.64
N VAL A 176 -4.68 11.60 7.02
CA VAL A 176 -3.36 12.24 7.10
C VAL A 176 -3.44 13.68 6.60
N ARG A 177 -4.08 13.91 5.45
CA ARG A 177 -4.29 15.27 4.91
C ARG A 177 -5.08 16.15 5.87
N ALA A 178 -6.21 15.66 6.38
CA ALA A 178 -7.03 16.42 7.33
C ALA A 178 -6.25 16.78 8.61
N ARG A 179 -5.45 15.85 9.14
CA ARG A 179 -4.59 16.10 10.31
C ARG A 179 -3.51 17.13 10.03
N LEU A 180 -2.84 17.06 8.88
CA LEU A 180 -1.79 18.01 8.49
C LEU A 180 -2.36 19.41 8.22
N GLU A 181 -3.54 19.50 7.60
CA GLU A 181 -4.25 20.77 7.40
C GLU A 181 -4.64 21.41 8.73
N ALA A 182 -5.06 20.61 9.72
CA ALA A 182 -5.36 21.10 11.06
C ALA A 182 -4.12 21.65 11.80
N LEU A 183 -2.89 21.23 11.44
CA LEU A 183 -1.67 21.83 11.97
C LEU A 183 -1.37 23.22 11.35
N GLY A 184 -2.07 23.60 10.29
CA GLY A 184 -1.95 24.94 9.69
C GLY A 184 -0.72 25.14 8.78
N PHE A 185 -0.03 24.06 8.37
CA PHE A 185 1.12 24.15 7.46
C PHE A 185 0.73 23.79 6.03
N SER A 186 1.20 24.58 5.05
CA SER A 186 1.06 24.28 3.62
C SER A 186 2.16 23.36 3.07
N ARG A 187 3.29 23.28 3.79
CA ARG A 187 4.47 22.49 3.42
C ARG A 187 4.64 21.36 4.42
N VAL A 188 4.96 20.17 3.92
CA VAL A 188 5.13 18.97 4.74
C VAL A 188 6.38 18.23 4.29
N VAL A 189 7.25 17.89 5.23
CA VAL A 189 8.33 16.93 5.02
C VAL A 189 7.84 15.58 5.49
N ALA A 190 7.89 14.56 4.63
CA ALA A 190 7.62 13.18 5.02
C ALA A 190 8.94 12.42 5.23
N PHE A 191 9.04 11.69 6.34
CA PHE A 191 10.18 10.83 6.63
C PHE A 191 9.74 9.37 6.65
N GLN A 192 10.11 8.63 5.60
CA GLN A 192 9.90 7.20 5.50
C GLN A 192 10.99 6.46 6.27
N THR A 193 10.58 5.48 7.09
CA THR A 193 11.54 4.57 7.74
C THR A 193 10.97 3.16 7.86
N ARG A 194 11.85 2.18 7.99
CA ARG A 194 11.51 0.85 8.53
C ARG A 194 12.29 0.52 9.79
N ASN A 195 13.23 1.36 10.20
CA ASN A 195 14.16 1.15 11.30
C ASN A 195 13.89 2.11 12.46
N PRO A 196 14.28 1.75 13.70
CA PRO A 196 14.29 2.68 14.82
C PRO A 196 14.93 4.03 14.48
N LEU A 197 14.34 5.11 14.98
CA LEU A 197 14.93 6.44 14.84
C LEU A 197 15.98 6.65 15.94
N HIS A 198 17.06 7.33 15.56
CA HIS A 198 18.17 7.70 16.44
C HIS A 198 18.38 9.21 16.36
N ARG A 199 19.29 9.77 17.18
CA ARG A 199 19.57 11.22 17.20
C ARG A 199 19.89 11.81 15.83
N VAL A 200 20.58 11.08 14.97
CA VAL A 200 20.86 11.53 13.59
C VAL A 200 19.57 11.70 12.77
N HIS A 201 18.62 10.78 12.91
CA HIS A 201 17.33 10.85 12.23
C HIS A 201 16.48 12.00 12.78
N GLU A 202 16.48 12.19 14.10
CA GLU A 202 15.82 13.32 14.76
C GLU A 202 16.33 14.68 14.25
N GLU A 203 17.65 14.83 14.19
CA GLU A 203 18.26 16.08 13.75
C GLU A 203 18.00 16.35 12.26
N LEU A 204 18.09 15.31 11.42
CA LEU A 204 17.81 15.39 9.99
C LEU A 204 16.38 15.86 9.73
N THR A 205 15.38 15.21 10.33
CA THR A 205 13.97 15.51 10.11
C THR A 205 13.58 16.87 10.67
N ARG A 206 14.10 17.25 11.84
CA ARG A 206 13.88 18.57 12.44
C ARG A 206 14.40 19.68 11.52
N ARG A 207 15.67 19.59 11.09
CA ARG A 207 16.27 20.56 10.17
C ARG A 207 15.53 20.66 8.85
N ALA A 208 15.10 19.53 8.28
CA ALA A 208 14.34 19.52 7.04
C ALA A 208 13.00 20.25 7.19
N ALA A 209 12.24 19.96 8.26
CA ALA A 209 10.98 20.65 8.54
C ALA A 209 11.20 22.15 8.76
N GLU A 210 12.20 22.53 9.57
CA GLU A 210 12.60 23.92 9.83
C GLU A 210 12.96 24.69 8.56
N ALA A 211 13.83 24.11 7.71
CA ALA A 211 14.27 24.72 6.46
C ALA A 211 13.10 25.02 5.51
N VAL A 212 12.09 24.15 5.47
CA VAL A 212 10.88 24.39 4.66
C VAL A 212 9.78 25.10 5.45
N GLY A 213 10.00 25.53 6.69
CA GLY A 213 8.96 26.17 7.52
C GLY A 213 7.62 25.41 7.51
N GLY A 214 7.66 24.08 7.51
CA GLY A 214 6.50 23.20 7.30
C GLY A 214 6.33 22.15 8.40
N ALA A 215 5.26 21.37 8.34
CA ALA A 215 5.03 20.24 9.24
C ALA A 215 5.95 19.06 8.93
N LEU A 216 6.13 18.17 9.89
CA LEU A 216 6.84 16.90 9.75
C LEU A 216 5.85 15.74 9.85
N LEU A 217 5.85 14.87 8.86
CA LEU A 217 5.16 13.58 8.87
C LEU A 217 6.20 12.47 9.06
N ILE A 218 6.25 11.87 10.25
CA ILE A 218 7.03 10.64 10.46
C ILE A 218 6.15 9.46 10.02
N HIS A 219 6.55 8.79 8.94
CA HIS A 219 5.72 7.83 8.23
C HIS A 219 6.39 6.44 8.14
N PRO A 220 6.49 5.69 9.24
CA PRO A 220 7.12 4.37 9.23
C PRO A 220 6.30 3.33 8.46
N ALA A 221 6.98 2.46 7.71
CA ALA A 221 6.37 1.26 7.14
C ALA A 221 6.15 0.19 8.22
N VAL A 222 4.92 -0.33 8.27
CA VAL A 222 4.45 -1.33 9.24
C VAL A 222 3.85 -2.58 8.60
N GLY A 223 3.85 -2.66 7.26
CA GLY A 223 3.55 -3.90 6.53
C GLY A 223 4.75 -4.86 6.55
N MET A 224 4.96 -5.56 5.44
CA MET A 224 6.12 -6.45 5.29
C MET A 224 7.43 -5.63 5.22
N THR A 225 8.35 -5.92 6.12
CA THR A 225 9.69 -5.29 6.20
C THR A 225 10.79 -6.31 5.90
N ARG A 226 12.07 -5.92 5.96
CA ARG A 226 13.17 -6.83 5.61
C ARG A 226 13.26 -7.96 6.66
N PRO A 227 13.50 -9.22 6.28
CA PRO A 227 13.88 -10.25 7.23
C PRO A 227 15.08 -9.80 8.08
N GLY A 228 14.95 -9.89 9.40
CA GLY A 228 15.96 -9.45 10.37
C GLY A 228 15.81 -8.00 10.88
N ASP A 229 14.83 -7.24 10.38
CA ASP A 229 14.50 -5.94 10.96
C ASP A 229 13.93 -6.10 12.39
N VAL A 230 14.09 -5.06 13.22
CA VAL A 230 13.51 -4.99 14.57
C VAL A 230 11.98 -5.15 14.49
N ASP A 231 11.40 -5.87 15.45
CA ASP A 231 9.98 -6.15 15.44
C ASP A 231 9.13 -4.89 15.39
N HIS A 232 7.99 -4.99 14.71
CA HIS A 232 7.06 -3.88 14.47
C HIS A 232 6.59 -3.19 15.75
N TYR A 233 6.26 -3.95 16.81
CA TYR A 233 5.74 -3.37 18.04
C TYR A 233 6.79 -2.53 18.76
N SER A 234 8.04 -3.00 18.82
CA SER A 234 9.15 -2.23 19.38
C SER A 234 9.42 -0.98 18.56
N ARG A 235 9.43 -1.08 17.22
CA ARG A 235 9.63 0.08 16.35
C ARG A 235 8.57 1.16 16.56
N VAL A 236 7.28 0.79 16.58
CA VAL A 236 6.22 1.79 16.79
C VAL A 236 6.31 2.44 18.16
N ARG A 237 6.57 1.68 19.22
CA ARG A 237 6.77 2.25 20.57
C ARG A 237 7.96 3.21 20.62
N ILE A 238 9.04 2.92 19.90
CA ILE A 238 10.19 3.83 19.76
C ILE A 238 9.76 5.13 19.07
N TYR A 239 8.98 5.05 17.98
CA TYR A 239 8.50 6.25 17.28
C TYR A 239 7.58 7.10 18.15
N GLN A 240 6.65 6.46 18.88
CA GLN A 240 5.77 7.16 19.83
C GLN A 240 6.60 7.88 20.89
N ALA A 241 7.49 7.16 21.57
CA ALA A 241 8.33 7.74 22.62
C ALA A 241 9.20 8.90 22.09
N LEU A 242 9.70 8.80 20.86
CA LEU A 242 10.49 9.84 20.24
C LEU A 242 9.63 11.08 19.93
N VAL A 243 8.48 10.90 19.29
CA VAL A 243 7.55 11.99 18.92
C VAL A 243 7.03 12.70 20.16
N GLU A 244 6.60 11.96 21.17
CA GLU A 244 6.05 12.51 22.42
C GLU A 244 7.07 13.33 23.21
N ARG A 245 8.35 12.96 23.18
CA ARG A 245 9.38 13.55 24.04
C ARG A 245 10.26 14.59 23.36
N TYR A 246 10.45 14.51 22.05
CA TYR A 246 11.49 15.27 21.35
C TYR A 246 10.99 16.07 20.15
N TYR A 247 9.73 15.89 19.73
CA TYR A 247 9.15 16.66 18.64
C TYR A 247 8.04 17.59 19.14
N ASP A 248 7.87 18.70 18.43
CA ASP A 248 6.77 19.64 18.67
C ASP A 248 5.44 19.02 18.18
N PRO A 249 4.46 18.78 19.07
CA PRO A 249 3.16 18.22 18.70
C PRO A 249 2.34 19.17 17.82
N GLY A 250 2.62 20.48 17.83
CA GLY A 250 2.00 21.46 16.95
C GLY A 250 2.49 21.38 15.50
N ARG A 251 3.55 20.59 15.25
CA ARG A 251 4.23 20.53 13.95
C ARG A 251 4.44 19.11 13.42
N THR A 252 4.30 18.10 14.26
CA THR A 252 4.70 16.72 13.94
C THR A 252 3.53 15.77 13.98
N LEU A 253 3.33 15.01 12.91
CA LEU A 253 2.36 13.92 12.83
C LEU A 253 3.10 12.58 12.71
N LEU A 254 2.71 11.61 13.52
CA LEU A 254 3.09 10.21 13.38
C LEU A 254 1.93 9.44 12.77
N ALA A 255 2.15 8.81 11.61
CA ALA A 255 1.16 7.96 10.96
C ALA A 255 1.85 6.70 10.40
N LEU A 256 1.23 5.54 10.52
CA LEU A 256 1.78 4.27 10.06
C LEU A 256 1.37 3.99 8.62
N LEU A 257 2.34 3.53 7.80
CA LEU A 257 2.10 3.16 6.41
C LEU A 257 2.00 1.63 6.26
N PRO A 258 0.86 1.06 5.82
CA PRO A 258 0.69 -0.37 5.61
C PRO A 258 1.37 -0.86 4.32
N LEU A 259 2.62 -0.50 4.11
CA LEU A 259 3.40 -0.84 2.91
C LEU A 259 4.15 -2.16 3.06
N ALA A 260 3.97 -3.06 2.10
CA ALA A 260 4.86 -4.20 1.92
C ALA A 260 6.09 -3.76 1.12
N MET A 261 7.26 -3.69 1.75
CA MET A 261 8.47 -3.22 1.09
C MET A 261 8.96 -4.21 0.02
N ARG A 262 9.58 -3.66 -1.03
CA ARG A 262 10.15 -4.42 -2.16
C ARG A 262 11.68 -4.61 -2.03
N MET A 263 12.30 -3.89 -1.08
CA MET A 263 13.72 -3.88 -0.72
C MET A 263 14.64 -3.39 -1.84
#